data_AF-A0A8T5FZX7-F1
#
_entry.id   AF-A0A8T5FZX7-F1
#
_cell.length_a   1.000
_cell.length_b   1.000
_cell.length_c   1.000
_cell.angle_alpha   90.00
_cell.angle_beta   90.00
_cell.angle_gamma   90.00
#
_symmetry.space_group_name_H-M   'P 1'
#
loop_
_entity.id
_entity.type
_entity.pdbx_description
1 polymer ?
#
loop_
_entity_poly.entity_id
_entity_poly.type
_entity_poly.pdbx_seq_one_letter_code
_entity_poly.pdbx_strand_id
1 'polypeptide(L)'
;MVKSKIFNVIFREKPAMMLVEMNNSKTEIYASNLAKIVDCTYSHVVKILQQMQKSGLVEFEKQGRLKLLKLTKKGQDVAESINKIRNSL
;
A
#
# COMPACT_ATOMS: atom_id res chain seq x y z
N MET A 1 -8.39 13.17 11.50
CA MET A 1 -7.74 13.79 10.32
C MET A 1 -8.81 14.02 9.26
N VAL A 2 -9.00 15.27 8.85
CA VAL A 2 -9.91 15.57 7.73
C VAL A 2 -9.36 14.86 6.49
N LYS A 3 -10.15 13.96 5.89
CA LYS A 3 -9.83 13.43 4.56
C LYS A 3 -9.77 14.62 3.61
N SER A 4 -8.58 15.00 3.18
CA SER A 4 -8.41 16.12 2.26
C SER A 4 -9.06 15.73 0.93
N LYS A 5 -10.23 16.33 0.61
CA LYS A 5 -10.99 16.02 -0.62
C LYS A 5 -10.11 16.15 -1.87
N ILE A 6 -9.13 17.06 -1.84
CA ILE A 6 -8.19 17.26 -2.95
C ILE A 6 -7.23 16.08 -3.14
N PHE A 7 -6.84 15.37 -2.07
CA PHE A 7 -6.02 14.16 -2.19
C PHE A 7 -6.70 13.11 -3.05
N ASN A 8 -8.03 12.94 -2.89
CA ASN A 8 -8.81 11.97 -3.65
C ASN A 8 -9.06 12.38 -5.11
N VAL A 9 -8.86 13.66 -5.45
CA VAL A 9 -8.86 14.14 -6.83
C VAL A 9 -7.53 13.79 -7.52
N ILE A 10 -6.42 13.88 -6.80
CA ILE A 10 -5.07 13.60 -7.32
C ILE A 10 -4.78 12.09 -7.34
N PHE A 11 -5.18 11.37 -6.29
CA PHE A 11 -4.87 9.96 -6.08
C PHE A 11 -6.12 9.12 -5.86
N ARG A 12 -6.06 7.86 -6.28
CA ARG A 12 -6.96 6.83 -5.75
C ARG A 12 -6.56 6.53 -4.31
N GLU A 13 -7.40 6.96 -3.36
CA GLU A 13 -7.12 6.91 -1.91
C GLU A 13 -6.63 5.53 -1.45
N LYS A 14 -7.41 4.47 -1.73
CA LYS A 14 -7.10 3.12 -1.23
C LYS A 14 -5.74 2.59 -1.70
N PRO A 15 -5.41 2.56 -3.01
CA PRO A 15 -4.07 2.18 -3.46
C PRO A 15 -2.93 3.04 -2.89
N ALA A 16 -3.14 4.36 -2.76
CA ALA A 16 -2.12 5.24 -2.20
C ALA A 16 -1.88 4.93 -0.71
N MET A 17 -2.95 4.76 0.05
CA MET A 17 -2.89 4.39 1.46
C MET A 17 -2.29 3.01 1.66
N MET A 18 -2.50 2.04 0.75
CA MET A 18 -1.85 0.73 0.85
C MET A 18 -0.32 0.85 0.96
N LEU A 19 0.31 1.68 0.13
CA LEU A 19 1.76 1.89 0.16
C LEU A 19 2.22 2.62 1.43
N VAL A 20 1.47 3.65 1.85
CA VAL A 20 1.79 4.42 3.07
C VAL A 20 1.69 3.55 4.32
N GLU A 21 0.64 2.74 4.46
CA GLU A 21 0.45 1.82 5.58
C GLU A 21 1.53 0.73 5.61
N MET A 22 1.91 0.21 4.43
CA MET A 22 3.03 -0.72 4.31
C MET A 22 4.36 -0.11 4.76
N ASN A 23 4.60 1.17 4.45
CA ASN A 23 5.84 1.86 4.83
C ASN A 23 5.89 2.20 6.32
N ASN A 24 4.74 2.46 6.94
CA ASN A 24 4.66 2.78 8.37
C ASN A 24 4.73 1.53 9.26
N SER A 25 4.46 0.34 8.70
CA SER A 25 4.54 -0.92 9.44
C SER A 25 5.99 -1.30 9.72
N LYS A 26 6.29 -1.61 10.98
CA LYS A 26 7.60 -2.10 11.43
C LYS A 26 7.83 -3.58 11.08
N THR A 27 6.80 -4.26 10.60
CA THR A 27 6.83 -5.70 10.27
C THR A 27 6.24 -5.93 8.88
N GLU A 28 6.58 -7.08 8.30
CA GLU A 28 5.93 -7.57 7.09
C GLU A 28 4.41 -7.66 7.28
N ILE A 29 3.67 -7.35 6.21
CA ILE A 29 2.20 -7.28 6.25
C ILE A 29 1.60 -8.42 5.45
N TYR A 30 0.57 -9.05 5.99
CA TYR A 30 -0.28 -9.96 5.23
C TYR A 30 -1.33 -9.18 4.42
N ALA A 31 -1.60 -9.61 3.19
CA ALA A 31 -2.63 -8.98 2.35
C ALA A 31 -4.02 -8.94 3.02
N SER A 32 -4.33 -9.91 3.88
CA SER A 32 -5.55 -9.92 4.71
C SER A 32 -5.61 -8.77 5.72
N ASN A 33 -4.48 -8.41 6.31
CA ASN A 33 -4.39 -7.32 7.28
C ASN A 33 -4.53 -5.98 6.54
N LEU A 34 -3.83 -5.85 5.41
CA LEU A 34 -3.92 -4.67 4.56
C LEU A 34 -5.37 -4.42 4.09
N ALA A 35 -6.09 -5.47 3.70
CA ALA A 35 -7.49 -5.38 3.29
C ALA A 35 -8.43 -4.84 4.38
N LYS A 36 -8.18 -5.19 5.64
CA LYS A 36 -8.92 -4.62 6.78
C LYS A 36 -8.60 -3.15 6.99
N ILE A 37 -7.32 -2.77 6.87
CA ILE A 37 -6.87 -1.38 7.09
C ILE A 37 -7.46 -0.44 6.03
N VAL A 38 -7.48 -0.85 4.75
CA VAL A 38 -7.97 -0.01 3.65
C VAL A 38 -9.45 -0.21 3.32
N ASP A 39 -10.18 -0.94 4.17
CA ASP A 39 -11.60 -1.22 4.05
C ASP A 39 -11.98 -1.74 2.66
N CYS A 40 -11.33 -2.82 2.21
CA CYS A 40 -11.54 -3.37 0.87
C CYS A 40 -11.59 -4.90 0.88
N THR A 41 -12.24 -5.49 -0.11
CA THR A 41 -12.27 -6.95 -0.24
C THR A 41 -10.86 -7.49 -0.51
N TYR A 42 -10.56 -8.67 0.04
CA TYR A 42 -9.28 -9.33 -0.15
C TYR A 42 -8.93 -9.50 -1.63
N SER A 43 -9.88 -9.94 -2.46
CA SER A 43 -9.66 -10.17 -3.89
C SER A 43 -9.30 -8.89 -4.64
N HIS A 44 -9.90 -7.76 -4.26
CA HIS A 44 -9.58 -6.46 -4.86
C HIS A 44 -8.19 -5.98 -4.45
N VAL A 45 -7.83 -6.13 -3.18
CA VAL A 45 -6.48 -5.81 -2.67
C VAL A 45 -5.41 -6.64 -3.37
N VAL A 46 -5.62 -7.96 -3.50
CA VAL A 46 -4.68 -8.83 -4.21
C VAL A 46 -4.48 -8.41 -5.66
N LYS A 47 -5.53 -8.00 -6.37
CA LYS A 47 -5.41 -7.48 -7.75
C LYS A 47 -4.55 -6.22 -7.80
N ILE A 48 -4.73 -5.29 -6.85
CA ILE A 48 -3.90 -4.07 -6.77
C ILE A 48 -2.45 -4.43 -6.45
N LEU A 49 -2.21 -5.32 -5.48
CA LEU A 49 -0.87 -5.76 -5.10
C LEU A 49 -0.14 -6.44 -6.24
N GLN A 50 -0.83 -7.23 -7.07
CA GLN A 50 -0.25 -7.81 -8.29
C GLN A 50 0.17 -6.74 -9.30
N GLN A 51 -0.59 -5.66 -9.45
CA GLN A 51 -0.21 -4.53 -10.30
C GLN A 51 1.01 -3.78 -9.73
N MET A 52 1.02 -3.53 -8.42
CA MET A 52 2.16 -2.92 -7.73
C MET A 52 3.43 -3.77 -7.85
N GLN A 53 3.28 -5.11 -7.78
CA GLN A 53 4.40 -6.04 -7.94
C GLN A 53 4.97 -5.97 -9.35
N LYS A 54 4.11 -5.98 -10.38
CA LYS A 54 4.53 -5.82 -11.78
C LYS A 54 5.26 -4.50 -12.03
N SER A 55 4.91 -3.45 -11.30
CA SER A 55 5.56 -2.14 -11.35
C SER A 55 6.83 -2.04 -10.48
N GLY A 56 7.19 -3.11 -9.77
CA GLY A 56 8.36 -3.19 -8.89
C GLY A 56 8.22 -2.39 -7.59
N LEU A 57 7.00 -2.13 -7.10
CA LEU A 57 6.76 -1.39 -5.84
C LEU A 57 6.68 -2.32 -4.62
N VAL A 58 6.20 -3.55 -4.83
CA VAL A 58 6.05 -4.55 -3.76
C VAL A 58 6.62 -5.89 -4.22
N GLU A 59 7.03 -6.71 -3.25
CA GLU A 59 7.42 -8.09 -3.45
C GLU A 59 6.59 -9.01 -2.56
N PHE A 60 6.29 -10.20 -3.08
CA PHE A 60 5.70 -11.26 -2.28
C PHE A 60 6.81 -12.21 -1.85
N GLU A 61 7.04 -12.28 -0.55
CA GLU A 61 7.92 -13.27 0.05
C GLU A 61 7.12 -14.54 0.32
N LYS A 62 7.56 -15.66 -0.27
CA LYS A 62 6.94 -16.96 -0.04
C LYS A 62 7.50 -17.56 1.25
N GLN A 63 6.69 -17.58 2.31
CA GLN A 63 6.89 -18.49 3.44
C GLN A 63 5.78 -19.55 3.42
N GLY A 64 6.04 -20.66 2.73
CA GLY A 64 5.06 -21.75 2.57
C GLY A 64 3.79 -21.30 1.82
N ARG A 65 2.61 -21.52 2.41
CA ARG A 65 1.32 -21.07 1.86
C ARG A 65 1.04 -19.58 2.09
N LEU A 66 1.80 -18.94 2.97
CA LEU A 66 1.65 -17.53 3.31
C LEU A 66 2.55 -16.68 2.41
N LYS A 67 1.96 -15.65 1.81
CA LYS A 67 2.70 -14.61 1.09
C LYS A 67 2.79 -13.38 1.97
N LEU A 68 3.96 -13.18 2.57
CA LEU A 68 4.29 -11.94 3.25
C LEU A 68 4.56 -10.86 2.19
N LEU A 69 4.07 -9.66 2.43
CA LEU A 69 4.17 -8.55 1.49
C LEU A 69 5.16 -7.53 2.03
N LYS A 70 6.15 -7.18 1.21
CA LYS A 70 7.15 -6.16 1.54
C LYS A 70 7.22 -5.10 0.44
N LEU A 71 7.58 -3.87 0.83
CA LEU A 71 7.95 -2.84 -0.14
C LEU A 71 9.34 -3.14 -0.69
N THR A 72 9.53 -2.90 -1.99
CA THR A 72 10.87 -2.73 -2.55
C THR A 72 11.44 -1.38 -2.12
N LYS A 73 12.73 -1.14 -2.38
CA LYS A 73 13.31 0.19 -2.16
C LYS A 73 12.55 1.28 -2.92
N LYS A 74 12.24 1.03 -4.19
CA LYS A 74 11.40 1.90 -5.02
C LYS A 74 10.01 2.12 -4.40
N GLY A 75 9.40 1.07 -3.85
CA GLY A 75 8.12 1.15 -3.16
C GLY A 75 8.15 2.05 -1.93
N GLN A 76 9.21 1.96 -1.13
CA GLN A 76 9.44 2.83 0.05
C GLN A 76 9.57 4.29 -0.38
N ASP A 77 10.40 4.59 -1.37
CA ASP A 77 10.64 5.97 -1.83
C ASP A 77 9.33 6.60 -2.39
N VAL A 78 8.53 5.81 -3.10
CA VAL A 78 7.20 6.23 -3.57
C VAL A 78 6.23 6.45 -2.41
N ALA A 79 6.19 5.53 -1.44
CA ALA A 79 5.32 5.65 -0.26
C ALA A 79 5.64 6.89 0.57
N GLU A 80 6.93 7.17 0.80
CA GLU A 80 7.38 8.38 1.48
C GLU A 80 6.97 9.65 0.73
N SER A 81 7.11 9.66 -0.59
CA SER A 81 6.71 10.80 -1.44
C SER A 81 5.20 11.06 -1.37
N ILE A 82 4.39 9.99 -1.43
CA ILE A 82 2.93 10.09 -1.25
C ILE A 82 2.60 10.65 0.14
N ASN A 83 3.28 10.16 1.18
CA ASN A 83 3.03 10.63 2.55
C ASN A 83 3.42 12.10 2.74
N LYS A 84 4.52 12.55 2.12
CA LYS A 84 4.92 13.97 2.09
C LYS A 84 3.84 14.82 1.43
N ILE A 85 3.39 14.45 0.23
CA ILE A 85 2.34 15.18 -0.49
C ILE A 85 1.07 15.25 0.36
N ARG A 86 0.64 14.13 0.95
CA ARG A 86 -0.54 14.08 1.81
C ARG A 86 -0.44 15.02 3.01
N ASN A 87 0.72 15.13 3.64
CA ASN A 87 0.93 16.00 4.80
C ASN A 87 1.07 17.49 4.42
N SER A 88 1.27 17.81 3.13
CA SER A 88 1.35 19.17 2.61
C SER A 88 0.03 19.70 2.03
N LEU A 89 -1.03 18.88 2.00
CA LEU A 89 -2.37 19.21 1.52
C LEU A 89 -3.37 19.35 2.68
#